data_AF-A0A3A1Y9Q5-F1
#
_entry.id   AF-A0A3A1Y9Q5-F1
#
_cell.length_a   1.000
_cell.length_b   1.000
_cell.length_c   1.000
_cell.angle_alpha   90.00
_cell.angle_beta   90.00
_cell.angle_gamma   90.00
#
_symmetry.space_group_name_H-M   'P 1'
#
loop_
_entity.id
_entity.type
_entity.pdbx_description
1 polymer ?
#
loop_
_entity_poly.entity_id
_entity_poly.type
_entity_poly.pdbx_seq_one_letter_code
_entity_poly.pdbx_strand_id
1 'polypeptide(L)'
;MIIKVFGIFFSCVFLFSCVEKKKLDKNLGIKKIHIYEHRSISDYEVGNKNGYTDIIKIKEDSTVICIDLQKDSLFVLTYGVDDSYDLSQKYKLKETKKWKNSTVYKPSIFNHIPSEYIERDKKYNFLEREIENDDYGVEFYFENGSRTYWDFYINFFTYYGDNYEQEKKNSKYPDLFPFFIILQELGTCAIYIDPDLDKALTKKCEINKEINREILRRYEQ
;
A
#
# COMPACT_ATOMS: atom_id res chain seq x y z
N MET A 1 28.95 -36.85 -26.60
CA MET A 1 27.96 -37.44 -25.66
C MET A 1 27.85 -36.52 -24.45
N ILE A 2 27.09 -35.42 -24.60
CA ILE A 2 26.97 -34.34 -23.61
C ILE A 2 25.51 -34.35 -23.13
N ILE A 3 25.19 -35.30 -22.26
CA ILE A 3 23.92 -35.32 -21.53
C ILE A 3 24.23 -35.90 -20.17
N LYS A 4 24.55 -35.04 -19.18
CA LYS A 4 24.49 -35.38 -17.74
C LYS A 4 24.76 -34.24 -16.74
N VAL A 5 24.70 -32.98 -17.14
CA VAL A 5 24.91 -31.84 -16.19
C VAL A 5 23.70 -30.90 -16.09
N PHE A 6 22.65 -31.08 -16.90
CA PHE A 6 21.45 -30.24 -16.84
C PHE A 6 20.36 -30.71 -15.85
N GLY A 7 20.54 -31.88 -15.22
CA GLY A 7 19.51 -32.46 -14.34
C GLY A 7 19.57 -32.04 -12.86
N ILE A 8 20.67 -31.43 -12.40
CA ILE A 8 20.86 -31.10 -10.98
C ILE A 8 20.60 -29.61 -10.70
N PHE A 9 20.86 -28.72 -11.66
CA PHE A 9 20.63 -27.27 -11.47
C PHE A 9 19.14 -26.87 -11.49
N PHE A 10 18.26 -27.66 -12.12
CA PHE A 10 16.82 -27.37 -12.14
C PHE A 10 16.03 -27.96 -10.95
N SER A 11 16.69 -28.76 -10.11
CA SER A 11 16.05 -29.43 -8.96
C SER A 11 16.21 -28.65 -7.64
N CYS A 12 17.33 -27.93 -7.45
CA CYS A 12 17.57 -27.20 -6.20
C CYS A 12 16.75 -25.90 -6.05
N VAL A 13 16.25 -25.30 -7.13
CA VAL A 13 15.40 -24.09 -7.05
C VAL A 13 13.95 -24.44 -6.68
N PHE A 14 13.53 -25.70 -6.78
CA PHE A 14 12.16 -26.14 -6.49
C PHE A 14 11.97 -26.81 -5.12
N LEU A 15 13.03 -27.02 -4.33
CA LEU A 15 12.98 -27.88 -3.13
C LEU A 15 13.01 -27.17 -1.77
N PHE A 16 12.96 -25.83 -1.72
CA PHE A 16 12.81 -25.10 -0.46
C PHE A 16 11.70 -24.05 -0.51
N SER A 17 10.48 -24.51 -0.72
CA SER A 17 9.33 -23.96 -0.02
C SER A 17 8.16 -24.94 -0.11
N CYS A 18 8.25 -26.04 0.65
CA CYS A 18 7.05 -26.53 1.32
C CYS A 18 6.60 -25.42 2.26
N VAL A 19 6.00 -24.35 1.71
CA VAL A 19 5.18 -23.43 2.46
C VAL A 19 4.04 -24.32 2.93
N GLU A 20 4.03 -24.66 4.21
CA GLU A 20 2.83 -25.18 4.84
C GLU A 20 1.67 -24.33 4.33
N LYS A 21 0.66 -24.98 3.73
CA LYS A 21 -0.55 -24.30 3.30
C LYS A 21 -1.07 -23.52 4.51
N LYS A 22 -0.82 -22.21 4.57
CA LYS A 22 -1.49 -21.33 5.53
C LYS A 22 -2.94 -21.34 5.08
N LYS A 23 -3.72 -22.27 5.64
CA LYS A 23 -5.18 -22.31 5.49
C LYS A 23 -5.67 -20.88 5.68
N LEU A 24 -6.67 -20.49 4.88
CA LEU A 24 -7.46 -19.28 5.12
C LEU A 24 -8.02 -19.38 6.54
N ASP A 25 -7.28 -18.85 7.52
CA ASP A 25 -7.55 -19.16 8.92
C ASP A 25 -8.77 -18.41 9.45
N LYS A 26 -9.28 -17.44 8.67
CA LYS A 26 -10.54 -16.75 8.90
C LYS A 26 -10.94 -15.90 7.71
N ASN A 27 -12.24 -15.80 7.45
CA ASN A 27 -12.78 -14.72 6.65
C ASN A 27 -12.71 -13.44 7.51
N LEU A 28 -11.72 -12.59 7.27
CA LEU A 28 -11.58 -11.33 7.99
C LEU A 28 -12.75 -10.37 7.69
N GLY A 29 -13.47 -10.56 6.58
CA GLY A 29 -14.54 -9.67 6.17
C GLY A 29 -14.03 -8.26 5.92
N ILE A 30 -12.81 -8.11 5.38
CA ILE A 30 -12.30 -6.81 4.96
C ILE A 30 -13.08 -6.42 3.71
N LYS A 31 -13.82 -5.33 3.80
CA LYS A 31 -14.64 -4.79 2.71
C LYS A 31 -13.83 -3.84 1.84
N LYS A 32 -13.00 -3.02 2.47
CA LYS A 32 -12.31 -1.92 1.81
C LYS A 32 -10.99 -1.62 2.50
N ILE A 33 -9.99 -1.21 1.73
CA ILE A 33 -8.70 -0.75 2.25
C ILE A 33 -8.48 0.67 1.74
N HIS A 34 -8.09 1.58 2.62
CA HIS A 34 -7.59 2.90 2.21
C HIS A 34 -6.09 2.97 2.48
N ILE A 35 -5.33 3.49 1.53
CA ILE A 35 -3.91 3.85 1.69
C ILE A 35 -3.83 5.36 1.53
N TYR A 36 -3.18 6.03 2.47
CA TYR A 36 -3.06 7.49 2.48
C TYR A 36 -1.73 7.90 3.06
N GLU A 37 -1.21 9.03 2.61
CA GLU A 37 -0.07 9.69 3.24
C GLU A 37 -0.50 10.37 4.54
N HIS A 38 0.32 10.28 5.59
CA HIS A 38 -0.04 10.69 6.95
C HIS A 38 -0.32 12.18 7.08
N ARG A 39 0.28 13.04 6.22
CA ARG A 39 -0.19 14.38 5.80
C ARG A 39 0.95 15.17 5.17
N SER A 40 0.64 15.91 4.10
CA SER A 40 1.24 17.24 3.90
C SER A 40 0.30 18.31 4.49
N ILE A 41 0.67 18.83 5.67
CA ILE A 41 0.17 20.13 6.15
C ILE A 41 1.24 21.13 5.75
N SER A 42 0.85 22.15 5.00
CA SER A 42 1.74 23.26 4.68
C SER A 42 1.47 24.46 5.58
N ASP A 43 2.56 25.03 6.07
CA ASP A 43 2.56 26.31 6.77
C ASP A 43 2.56 27.42 5.71
N TYR A 44 1.50 28.23 5.67
CA TYR A 44 1.38 29.36 4.76
C TYR A 44 1.51 30.67 5.54
N GLU A 45 2.48 31.49 5.15
CA GLU A 45 2.65 32.84 5.66
C GLU A 45 1.67 33.79 4.98
N VAL A 46 0.75 34.37 5.75
CA VAL A 46 -0.18 35.39 5.28
C VAL A 46 0.15 36.70 5.95
N GLY A 47 0.61 37.67 5.15
CA GLY A 47 0.84 39.03 5.62
C GLY A 47 -0.49 39.69 6.00
N ASN A 48 -0.61 40.16 7.24
CA ASN A 48 -1.77 40.93 7.66
C ASN A 48 -1.57 42.43 7.37
N LYS A 49 -2.68 43.18 7.42
CA LYS A 49 -2.72 44.62 7.08
C LYS A 49 -1.83 45.51 7.97
N ASN A 50 -1.32 44.98 9.07
CA ASN A 50 -0.49 45.70 10.03
C ASN A 50 1.01 45.39 9.89
N GLY A 51 1.41 44.65 8.84
CA GLY A 51 2.83 44.34 8.56
C GLY A 51 3.38 43.16 9.36
N TYR A 52 2.53 42.40 10.04
CA TYR A 52 2.90 41.14 10.70
C TYR A 52 2.57 39.95 9.80
N THR A 53 3.37 38.89 9.90
CA THR A 53 3.13 37.62 9.21
C THR A 53 2.43 36.65 10.15
N ASP A 54 1.23 36.21 9.77
CA ASP A 54 0.52 35.13 10.45
C ASP A 54 0.82 33.80 9.73
N ILE A 55 1.19 32.75 10.47
CA ILE A 55 1.36 31.40 9.90
C ILE A 55 0.03 30.66 10.01
N ILE A 56 -0.55 30.32 8.86
CA ILE A 56 -1.77 29.54 8.76
C ILE A 56 -1.42 28.12 8.34
N LYS A 57 -1.85 27.14 9.13
CA LYS A 57 -1.69 25.73 8.80
C LYS A 57 -2.83 25.30 7.89
N ILE A 58 -2.52 24.98 6.64
CA ILE A 58 -3.50 24.48 5.68
C ILE A 58 -3.15 23.02 5.41
N LYS A 59 -4.11 22.12 5.62
CA LYS A 59 -3.94 20.74 5.16
C LYS A 59 -3.92 20.80 3.62
N GLU A 60 -3.11 20.00 2.95
CA GLU A 60 -3.10 19.97 1.47
C GLU A 60 -4.11 18.97 0.93
N ASP A 61 -4.38 19.04 -0.38
CA ASP A 61 -5.17 18.02 -1.06
C ASP A 61 -4.57 16.64 -0.77
N SER A 62 -5.39 15.73 -0.25
CA SER A 62 -4.96 14.41 0.19
C SER A 62 -5.43 13.37 -0.83
N THR A 63 -4.51 12.62 -1.38
CA THR A 63 -4.83 11.48 -2.26
C THR A 63 -4.99 10.23 -1.41
N VAL A 64 -6.14 9.56 -1.55
CA VAL A 64 -6.46 8.30 -0.89
C VAL A 64 -6.66 7.22 -1.94
N ILE A 65 -5.92 6.14 -1.82
CA ILE A 65 -6.07 4.96 -2.66
C ILE A 65 -7.09 4.06 -1.98
N CYS A 66 -8.24 3.89 -2.59
CA CYS A 66 -9.30 3.04 -2.08
C CYS A 66 -9.35 1.74 -2.87
N ILE A 67 -9.17 0.63 -2.17
CA ILE A 67 -9.32 -0.72 -2.69
C ILE A 67 -10.67 -1.24 -2.19
N ASP A 68 -11.66 -1.36 -3.07
CA ASP A 68 -12.93 -2.03 -2.77
C ASP A 68 -12.76 -3.52 -3.09
N LEU A 69 -12.62 -4.32 -2.02
CA LEU A 69 -12.36 -5.76 -2.14
C LEU A 69 -13.61 -6.55 -2.56
N GLN A 70 -14.82 -6.01 -2.30
CA GLN A 70 -16.07 -6.67 -2.68
C GLN A 70 -16.34 -6.55 -4.17
N LYS A 71 -15.99 -5.41 -4.77
CA LYS A 71 -16.17 -5.14 -6.20
C LYS A 71 -14.93 -5.41 -7.04
N ASP A 72 -13.84 -5.82 -6.40
CA ASP A 72 -12.50 -5.94 -6.99
C ASP A 72 -12.14 -4.72 -7.84
N SER A 73 -12.28 -3.55 -7.24
CA SER A 73 -12.09 -2.27 -7.93
C SER A 73 -11.21 -1.34 -7.11
N LEU A 74 -10.29 -0.66 -7.79
CA LEU A 74 -9.44 0.34 -7.20
C LEU A 74 -9.89 1.73 -7.62
N PHE A 75 -9.83 2.66 -6.68
CA PHE A 75 -10.12 4.07 -6.89
C PHE A 75 -8.99 4.92 -6.34
N VAL A 76 -8.63 5.97 -7.06
CA VAL A 76 -7.86 7.09 -6.54
C VAL A 76 -8.87 8.18 -6.21
N LEU A 77 -8.93 8.55 -4.93
CA LEU A 77 -9.84 9.54 -4.37
C LEU A 77 -9.02 10.76 -3.96
N THR A 78 -9.22 11.88 -4.63
CA THR A 78 -8.54 13.13 -4.28
C THR A 78 -9.48 13.96 -3.44
N TYR A 79 -9.10 14.23 -2.20
CA TYR A 79 -9.84 15.10 -1.29
C TYR A 79 -9.14 16.44 -1.18
N GLY A 80 -9.89 17.53 -1.10
CA GLY A 80 -9.31 18.86 -0.93
C GLY A 80 -10.22 19.82 -0.19
N VAL A 81 -9.67 20.99 0.12
CA VAL A 81 -10.45 22.13 0.60
C VAL A 81 -11.32 22.63 -0.56
N ASP A 82 -12.58 22.95 -0.28
CA ASP A 82 -13.48 23.59 -1.24
C ASP A 82 -12.88 24.94 -1.70
N ASP A 83 -13.11 25.36 -2.94
CA ASP A 83 -12.43 26.53 -3.55
C ASP A 83 -12.74 27.87 -2.84
N SER A 84 -13.65 27.86 -1.87
CA SER A 84 -13.80 28.94 -0.89
C SER A 84 -12.69 28.87 0.15
N TYR A 85 -11.81 29.88 0.19
CA TYR A 85 -10.80 30.13 1.24
C TYR A 85 -11.44 30.39 2.63
N ASP A 86 -12.15 29.40 3.16
CA ASP A 86 -12.75 29.41 4.48
C ASP A 86 -12.08 28.32 5.32
N LEU A 87 -11.33 28.75 6.34
CA LEU A 87 -10.56 27.90 7.25
C LEU A 87 -11.44 26.97 8.12
N SER A 88 -12.77 27.12 8.06
CA SER A 88 -13.74 26.24 8.73
C SER A 88 -14.18 25.03 7.89
N GLN A 89 -13.75 24.92 6.64
CA GLN A 89 -14.24 23.91 5.68
C GLN A 89 -13.70 22.50 5.95
N LYS A 90 -14.62 21.52 5.96
CA LYS A 90 -14.32 20.08 5.96
C LYS A 90 -13.82 19.67 4.57
N TYR A 91 -12.81 18.79 4.52
CA TYR A 91 -12.33 18.16 3.30
C TYR A 91 -13.46 17.49 2.52
N LYS A 92 -13.56 17.78 1.21
CA LYS A 92 -14.52 17.16 0.31
C LYS A 92 -13.80 16.34 -0.77
N LEU A 93 -14.47 15.31 -1.27
CA LEU A 93 -14.00 14.53 -2.41
C LEU A 93 -14.09 15.40 -3.67
N LYS A 94 -12.95 15.75 -4.26
CA LYS A 94 -12.85 16.53 -5.51
C LYS A 94 -12.91 15.63 -6.74
N GLU A 95 -12.21 14.50 -6.70
CA GLU A 95 -12.07 13.61 -7.85
C GLU A 95 -12.13 12.13 -7.46
N THR A 96 -12.68 11.31 -8.34
CA THR A 96 -12.63 9.85 -8.25
C THR A 96 -12.18 9.29 -9.58
N LYS A 97 -10.98 8.71 -9.63
CA LYS A 97 -10.48 7.98 -10.80
C LYS A 97 -10.57 6.48 -10.53
N LYS A 98 -11.21 5.73 -11.41
CA LYS A 98 -11.26 4.26 -11.32
C LYS A 98 -10.04 3.67 -12.02
N TRP A 99 -9.34 2.76 -11.34
CA TRP A 99 -8.23 1.99 -11.89
C TRP A 99 -8.56 0.50 -11.96
N LYS A 100 -8.11 -0.15 -13.03
CA LYS A 100 -8.25 -1.59 -13.20
C LYS A 100 -6.99 -2.28 -12.69
N ASN A 101 -7.09 -2.96 -11.55
CA ASN A 101 -6.04 -3.85 -11.07
C ASN A 101 -5.97 -5.09 -11.97
N SER A 102 -4.95 -5.20 -12.81
CA SER A 102 -4.76 -6.39 -13.66
C SER A 102 -3.66 -7.33 -13.18
N THR A 103 -2.75 -6.87 -12.31
CA THR A 103 -1.49 -7.61 -12.04
C THR A 103 -0.88 -7.44 -10.65
N VAL A 104 -1.39 -6.55 -9.80
CA VAL A 104 -0.68 -6.18 -8.55
C VAL A 104 -1.10 -7.06 -7.37
N TYR A 105 -2.41 -7.30 -7.20
CA TYR A 105 -2.92 -8.13 -6.11
C TYR A 105 -4.17 -8.92 -6.53
N LYS A 106 -4.57 -9.88 -5.70
CA LYS A 106 -5.94 -10.42 -5.69
C LYS A 106 -6.58 -10.14 -4.33
N PRO A 107 -7.88 -9.78 -4.25
CA PRO A 107 -8.51 -9.42 -2.97
C PRO A 107 -8.33 -10.43 -1.84
N SER A 108 -8.29 -11.72 -2.16
CA SER A 108 -8.13 -12.80 -1.19
C SER A 108 -6.82 -12.74 -0.40
N ILE A 109 -5.76 -12.08 -0.93
CA ILE A 109 -4.46 -12.04 -0.27
C ILE A 109 -4.57 -11.47 1.15
N PHE A 110 -5.41 -10.46 1.35
CA PHE A 110 -5.55 -9.79 2.65
C PHE A 110 -6.23 -10.67 3.72
N ASN A 111 -6.89 -11.77 3.32
CA ASN A 111 -7.40 -12.76 4.28
C ASN A 111 -6.30 -13.58 4.95
N HIS A 112 -5.08 -13.53 4.43
CA HIS A 112 -3.93 -14.25 4.97
C HIS A 112 -3.08 -13.40 5.92
N ILE A 113 -3.49 -12.16 6.21
CA ILE A 113 -2.83 -11.34 7.23
C ILE A 113 -2.99 -12.05 8.59
N PRO A 114 -1.90 -12.28 9.34
CA PRO A 114 -1.96 -12.92 10.65
C PRO A 114 -2.83 -12.13 11.63
N SER A 115 -3.58 -12.86 12.45
CA SER A 115 -4.66 -12.31 13.26
C SER A 115 -4.23 -11.24 14.27
N GLU A 116 -3.04 -11.42 14.83
CA GLU A 116 -2.40 -10.60 15.84
C GLU A 116 -2.01 -9.21 15.30
N TYR A 117 -2.02 -9.04 13.98
CA TYR A 117 -1.73 -7.77 13.31
C TYR A 117 -2.97 -7.12 12.71
N ILE A 118 -4.16 -7.70 12.82
CA ILE A 118 -5.37 -7.16 12.17
C ILE A 118 -6.62 -7.29 13.05
N GLU A 119 -6.48 -6.94 14.32
CA GLU A 119 -7.60 -6.86 15.25
C GLU A 119 -8.43 -5.59 15.02
N ARG A 120 -9.75 -5.73 15.13
CA ARG A 120 -10.72 -4.64 14.96
C ARG A 120 -10.46 -3.51 15.96
N ASP A 121 -10.61 -2.28 15.49
CA ASP A 121 -10.45 -1.06 16.29
C ASP A 121 -9.08 -0.91 16.96
N LYS A 122 -8.06 -1.57 16.39
CA LYS A 122 -6.65 -1.42 16.78
C LYS A 122 -5.88 -0.53 15.83
N LYS A 123 -4.82 0.06 16.38
CA LYS A 123 -3.78 0.77 15.64
C LYS A 123 -2.45 0.10 15.89
N TYR A 124 -1.76 -0.23 14.81
CA TYR A 124 -0.44 -0.81 14.79
C TYR A 124 0.52 0.21 14.20
N ASN A 125 1.65 0.41 14.88
CA ASN A 125 2.75 1.20 14.34
C ASN A 125 3.91 0.24 14.06
N PHE A 126 4.22 0.04 12.79
CA PHE A 126 5.31 -0.80 12.31
C PHE A 126 6.57 0.00 11.99
N LEU A 127 6.55 1.31 12.20
CA LEU A 127 7.71 2.18 12.09
C LEU A 127 8.58 2.06 13.35
N GLU A 128 9.90 2.05 13.16
CA GLU A 128 10.88 2.17 14.24
C GLU A 128 11.28 3.62 14.53
N ARG A 129 10.58 4.57 13.91
CA ARG A 129 10.77 6.01 14.08
C ARG A 129 9.43 6.71 14.26
N GLU A 130 9.48 7.97 14.66
CA GLU A 130 8.30 8.83 14.65
C GLU A 130 7.75 8.95 13.23
N ILE A 131 6.43 9.12 13.15
CA ILE A 131 5.72 9.27 11.89
C ILE A 131 6.08 10.64 11.31
N GLU A 132 6.66 10.63 10.12
CA GLU A 132 6.98 11.79 9.31
C GLU A 132 5.87 12.05 8.28
N ASN A 133 5.92 13.22 7.65
CA ASN A 133 4.86 13.69 6.76
C ASN A 133 4.72 12.82 5.50
N ASP A 134 5.81 12.22 5.05
CA ASP A 134 5.91 11.33 3.88
C ASP A 134 5.66 9.84 4.22
N ASP A 135 5.26 9.54 5.45
CA ASP A 135 4.86 8.19 5.82
C ASP A 135 3.45 7.85 5.37
N TYR A 136 3.17 6.55 5.31
CA TYR A 136 1.89 6.05 4.82
C TYR A 136 1.12 5.29 5.89
N GLY A 137 -0.17 5.57 5.94
CA GLY A 137 -1.16 4.86 6.72
C GLY A 137 -2.01 3.97 5.83
N VAL A 138 -2.37 2.80 6.35
CA VAL A 138 -3.41 1.94 5.80
C VAL A 138 -4.54 1.80 6.81
N GLU A 139 -5.77 2.00 6.32
CA GLU A 139 -7.00 1.67 7.05
C GLU A 139 -7.67 0.46 6.41
N PHE A 140 -7.87 -0.60 7.19
CA PHE A 140 -8.67 -1.76 6.82
C PHE A 140 -10.09 -1.59 7.37
N TYR A 141 -11.09 -1.53 6.49
CA TYR A 141 -12.50 -1.42 6.85
C TYR A 141 -13.17 -2.79 6.78
N PHE A 142 -13.77 -3.22 7.89
CA PHE A 142 -14.47 -4.50 7.97
C PHE A 142 -15.97 -4.35 7.66
N GLU A 143 -16.62 -5.47 7.32
CA GLU A 143 -18.06 -5.52 7.00
C GLU A 143 -18.96 -5.02 8.14
N ASN A 144 -18.55 -5.21 9.39
CA ASN A 144 -19.29 -4.74 10.57
C ASN A 144 -19.13 -3.23 10.85
N GLY A 145 -18.38 -2.50 10.02
CA GLY A 145 -18.14 -1.06 10.17
C GLY A 145 -16.95 -0.67 11.04
N SER A 146 -16.33 -1.63 11.75
CA SER A 146 -15.06 -1.40 12.47
C SER A 146 -13.88 -1.19 11.51
N ARG A 147 -12.76 -0.70 12.04
CA ARG A 147 -11.55 -0.46 11.24
C ARG A 147 -10.26 -0.72 12.00
N THR A 148 -9.21 -1.11 11.28
CA THR A 148 -7.85 -1.28 11.80
C THR A 148 -6.89 -0.37 11.07
N TYR A 149 -5.91 0.16 11.81
CA TYR A 149 -4.92 1.11 11.31
C TYR A 149 -3.53 0.51 11.32
N TRP A 150 -2.83 0.59 10.21
CA TRP A 150 -1.41 0.30 10.11
C TRP A 150 -0.66 1.57 9.71
N ASP A 151 0.28 1.99 10.53
CA ASP A 151 1.28 2.99 10.14
C ASP A 151 2.55 2.21 9.74
N PHE A 152 3.02 2.40 8.52
CA PHE A 152 4.20 1.71 8.00
C PHE A 152 4.89 2.55 6.93
N TYR A 153 6.19 2.31 6.73
CA TYR A 153 6.95 3.04 5.74
C TYR A 153 6.71 2.44 4.36
N ILE A 154 6.32 3.27 3.39
CA ILE A 154 6.28 2.91 1.98
C ILE A 154 7.54 3.47 1.33
N ASN A 155 8.42 2.58 0.85
CA ASN A 155 9.52 2.99 -0.02
C ASN A 155 9.16 2.72 -1.49
N PHE A 156 8.59 3.73 -2.14
CA PHE A 156 8.04 3.68 -3.51
C PHE A 156 8.92 3.06 -4.59
N PHE A 157 10.25 3.00 -4.38
CA PHE A 157 11.22 2.54 -5.38
C PHE A 157 12.02 1.33 -4.94
N THR A 158 11.62 0.63 -3.87
CA THR A 158 12.34 -0.57 -3.46
C THR A 158 12.04 -1.72 -4.40
N TYR A 159 13.06 -2.13 -5.16
CA TYR A 159 13.06 -3.37 -5.92
C TYR A 159 13.68 -4.48 -5.06
N TYR A 160 12.89 -5.52 -4.77
CA TYR A 160 13.39 -6.64 -3.97
C TYR A 160 14.09 -7.71 -4.80
N GLY A 161 13.79 -7.81 -6.11
CA GLY A 161 14.37 -8.79 -7.05
C GLY A 161 14.61 -10.18 -6.44
N ASP A 162 15.80 -10.72 -6.68
CA ASP A 162 16.25 -12.01 -6.14
C ASP A 162 16.51 -11.99 -4.62
N ASN A 163 16.57 -10.80 -4.01
CA ASN A 163 16.84 -10.65 -2.57
C ASN A 163 15.58 -10.78 -1.71
N TYR A 164 14.40 -10.95 -2.31
CA TYR A 164 13.12 -10.99 -1.59
C TYR A 164 13.12 -11.90 -0.34
N GLU A 165 13.61 -13.15 -0.46
CA GLU A 165 13.64 -14.07 0.68
C GLU A 165 14.60 -13.64 1.80
N GLN A 166 15.73 -13.05 1.41
CA GLN A 166 16.73 -12.55 2.36
C GLN A 166 16.20 -11.30 3.08
N GLU A 167 15.58 -10.37 2.34
CA GLU A 167 14.96 -9.17 2.91
C GLU A 167 13.78 -9.52 3.81
N LYS A 168 12.94 -10.48 3.41
CA LYS A 168 11.87 -11.01 4.25
C LYS A 168 12.41 -11.57 5.57
N LYS A 169 13.51 -12.34 5.52
CA LYS A 169 14.14 -12.92 6.71
C LYS A 169 14.77 -11.85 7.62
N ASN A 170 15.30 -10.79 7.04
CA ASN A 170 15.91 -9.67 7.77
C ASN A 170 14.87 -8.69 8.32
N SER A 171 13.64 -8.70 7.80
CA SER A 171 12.55 -7.86 8.28
C SER A 171 12.21 -8.15 9.75
N LYS A 172 11.88 -7.10 10.51
CA LYS A 172 11.31 -7.24 11.85
C LYS A 172 9.94 -7.92 11.85
N TYR A 173 9.20 -7.84 10.74
CA TYR A 173 7.89 -8.45 10.58
C TYR A 173 7.86 -9.38 9.34
N PRO A 174 8.57 -10.53 9.36
CA PRO A 174 8.67 -11.43 8.20
C PRO A 174 7.32 -11.94 7.70
N ASP A 175 6.36 -12.15 8.61
CA ASP A 175 5.01 -12.59 8.27
C ASP A 175 4.15 -11.50 7.61
N LEU A 176 4.46 -10.23 7.88
CA LEU A 176 3.76 -9.09 7.29
C LEU A 176 4.39 -8.59 5.99
N PHE A 177 5.67 -8.91 5.79
CA PHE A 177 6.47 -8.44 4.68
C PHE A 177 5.81 -8.58 3.29
N PRO A 178 5.14 -9.71 2.95
CA PRO A 178 4.48 -9.83 1.64
C PRO A 178 3.32 -8.86 1.46
N PHE A 179 2.60 -8.53 2.53
CA PHE A 179 1.48 -7.58 2.50
C PHE A 179 1.99 -6.14 2.42
N PHE A 180 3.09 -5.81 3.11
CA PHE A 180 3.75 -4.51 2.97
C PHE A 180 4.15 -4.26 1.52
N ILE A 181 4.77 -5.23 0.83
CA ILE A 181 5.14 -5.10 -0.58
C ILE A 181 3.93 -4.83 -1.47
N ILE A 182 2.83 -5.58 -1.28
CA ILE A 182 1.61 -5.39 -2.08
C ILE A 182 0.99 -4.02 -1.83
N LEU A 183 0.84 -3.60 -0.57
CA LEU A 183 0.29 -2.29 -0.22
C LEU A 183 1.18 -1.16 -0.72
N GLN A 184 2.50 -1.34 -0.64
CA GLN A 184 3.50 -0.40 -1.17
C GLN A 184 3.35 -0.23 -2.67
N GLU A 185 3.29 -1.31 -3.43
CA GLU A 185 3.15 -1.26 -4.90
C GLU A 185 1.81 -0.62 -5.30
N LEU A 186 0.73 -0.88 -4.57
CA LEU A 186 -0.56 -0.21 -4.79
C LEU A 186 -0.47 1.29 -4.51
N GLY A 187 0.23 1.66 -3.44
CA GLY A 187 0.70 3.01 -3.14
C GLY A 187 1.34 3.68 -4.35
N THR A 188 2.45 3.09 -4.82
CA THR A 188 3.24 3.57 -5.95
C THR A 188 2.40 3.73 -7.20
N CYS A 189 1.67 2.68 -7.59
CA CYS A 189 0.91 2.67 -8.82
C CYS A 189 -0.10 3.81 -8.87
N ALA A 190 -0.77 4.11 -7.76
CA ALA A 190 -1.83 5.09 -7.69
C ALA A 190 -1.33 6.55 -7.76
N ILE A 191 -0.19 6.86 -7.14
CA ILE A 191 0.42 8.21 -7.18
C ILE A 191 0.77 8.59 -8.62
N TYR A 192 1.15 7.62 -9.45
CA TYR A 192 1.54 7.86 -10.84
C TYR A 192 0.41 7.69 -11.87
N ILE A 193 -0.86 7.58 -11.44
CA ILE A 193 -2.03 7.59 -12.35
C ILE A 193 -2.37 9.04 -12.73
N ASP A 194 -1.42 9.70 -13.38
CA ASP A 194 -1.71 10.84 -14.24
C ASP A 194 -1.79 10.30 -15.68
N PRO A 195 -2.93 10.44 -16.38
CA PRO A 195 -3.10 9.95 -17.75
C PRO A 195 -2.13 10.58 -18.77
N ASP A 196 -1.49 11.70 -18.44
CA ASP A 196 -0.47 12.36 -19.27
C ASP A 196 0.97 11.91 -18.94
N LEU A 197 1.15 11.08 -17.90
CA LEU A 197 2.46 10.59 -17.44
C LEU A 197 2.90 9.32 -18.20
N ASP A 198 3.60 9.57 -19.30
CA ASP A 198 4.62 8.78 -20.03
C ASP A 198 4.69 7.24 -19.88
N LYS A 199 4.88 6.54 -21.00
CA LYS A 199 5.13 5.08 -21.09
C LYS A 199 6.29 4.60 -20.20
N ALA A 200 7.21 5.48 -19.84
CA ALA A 200 8.31 5.21 -18.92
C ALA A 200 7.84 4.89 -17.48
N LEU A 201 6.68 5.39 -17.06
CA LEU A 201 6.12 5.23 -15.71
C LEU A 201 5.24 3.99 -15.57
N THR A 202 4.60 3.55 -16.66
CA THR A 202 3.99 2.20 -16.72
C THR A 202 5.03 1.11 -16.42
N LYS A 203 6.30 1.34 -16.77
CA LYS A 203 7.44 0.46 -16.44
C LYS A 203 7.82 0.49 -14.95
N LYS A 204 7.51 1.57 -14.21
CA LYS A 204 7.78 1.69 -12.77
C LYS A 204 6.72 1.01 -11.90
N CYS A 205 5.47 0.91 -12.37
CA CYS A 205 4.41 0.10 -11.74
C CYS A 205 4.61 -1.41 -11.89
N GLU A 206 5.73 -1.82 -12.49
CA GLU A 206 6.11 -3.23 -12.68
C GLU A 206 7.36 -3.62 -11.90
N ILE A 207 7.90 -2.73 -11.06
CA ILE A 207 9.17 -2.94 -10.35
C ILE A 207 9.14 -4.29 -9.62
N ASN A 208 8.08 -4.59 -8.86
CA ASN A 208 7.96 -5.86 -8.13
C ASN A 208 6.94 -6.84 -8.73
N LYS A 209 6.59 -6.72 -10.02
CA LYS A 209 5.51 -7.52 -10.63
C LYS A 209 5.71 -9.04 -10.52
N GLU A 210 6.95 -9.50 -10.70
CA GLU A 210 7.29 -10.92 -10.59
C GLU A 210 7.20 -11.42 -9.14
N ILE A 211 7.66 -10.60 -8.19
CA ILE A 211 7.55 -10.88 -6.75
C ILE A 211 6.08 -10.94 -6.33
N ASN A 212 5.25 -9.97 -6.74
CA ASN A 212 3.82 -9.97 -6.44
C ASN A 212 3.13 -11.22 -6.99
N ARG A 213 3.46 -11.63 -8.23
CA ARG A 213 2.94 -12.88 -8.79
C ARG A 213 3.34 -14.09 -7.96
N GLU A 214 4.59 -14.16 -7.52
CA GLU A 214 5.08 -15.26 -6.69
C GLU A 214 4.44 -15.26 -5.30
N ILE A 215 4.29 -14.10 -4.66
CA ILE A 215 3.54 -13.94 -3.41
C ILE A 215 2.13 -14.48 -3.59
N LEU A 216 1.38 -13.97 -4.56
CA LEU A 216 0.00 -14.40 -4.82
C LEU A 216 -0.07 -15.91 -5.08
N ARG A 217 0.84 -16.45 -5.90
CA ARG A 217 0.92 -17.89 -6.18
C ARG A 217 1.09 -18.73 -4.91
N ARG A 218 1.87 -18.26 -3.93
CA ARG A 218 2.10 -18.98 -2.67
C ARG A 218 0.90 -18.94 -1.73
N TYR A 219 0.17 -17.84 -1.69
CA TYR A 219 -0.99 -17.68 -0.80
C TYR A 219 -2.30 -18.23 -1.40
N GLU A 220 -2.32 -18.55 -2.70
CA GLU A 220 -3.47 -19.16 -3.38
C GLU A 220 -3.49 -20.71 -3.39
N GLN A 221 -2.43 -21.38 -2.91
CA GLN A 221 -2.29 -22.85 -2.90
C GLN A 221 -2.86 -23.54 -1.65
#